data_AF-A0AA51J5Y3-F1
#
_entry.id   AF-A0AA51J5Y3-F1
#
_cell.length_a   1.000
_cell.length_b   1.000
_cell.length_c   1.000
_cell.angle_alpha   90.00
_cell.angle_beta   90.00
_cell.angle_gamma   90.00
#
_symmetry.space_group_name_H-M   'P 1'
#
loop_
_entity.id
_entity.type
_entity.pdbx_description
1 polymer ?
#
loop_
_entity_poly.entity_id
_entity_poly.type
_entity_poly.pdbx_seq_one_letter_code
_entity_poly.pdbx_strand_id
1 'polypeptide(L)'
;NLDYVIVSGARRQENRWDPTENGQIVPETKETQKKLFDDAMFRLEHKTGDEEASKLDKPRLRHLVGRNENVWKDDYDANCALRRNF
;
A
#
# COMPACT_ATOMS: atom_id res chain seq x y z
N ASN A 1 -14.35 30.51 6.67
CA ASN A 1 -13.74 29.67 7.74
C ASN A 1 -14.59 29.86 8.99
N LEU A 2 -15.30 28.83 9.46
CA LEU A 2 -16.37 28.88 10.48
C LEU A 2 -15.99 28.03 11.71
N ASP A 3 -14.77 28.22 12.21
CA ASP A 3 -14.26 27.45 13.34
C ASP A 3 -14.42 28.20 14.67
N TYR A 4 -15.13 27.60 15.64
CA TYR A 4 -15.32 28.16 16.98
C TYR A 4 -14.17 27.78 17.92
N VAL A 5 -13.68 28.75 18.71
CA VAL A 5 -12.58 28.54 19.66
C VAL A 5 -13.12 28.23 21.05
N ILE A 6 -12.58 27.19 21.71
CA ILE A 6 -12.91 26.89 23.10
C ILE A 6 -12.07 27.80 24.00
N VAL A 7 -12.73 28.57 24.88
CA VAL A 7 -12.06 29.60 25.71
C VAL A 7 -11.62 29.07 27.07
N SER A 8 -12.35 28.14 27.71
CA SER A 8 -11.86 27.44 28.91
C SER A 8 -12.65 26.16 29.22
N GLY A 9 -12.04 25.23 29.95
CA GLY A 9 -12.73 24.08 30.57
C GLY A 9 -12.99 22.86 29.69
N ALA A 10 -12.69 22.92 28.38
CA ALA A 10 -12.85 21.77 27.48
C ALA A 10 -11.69 21.69 26.46
N ARG A 11 -11.45 20.48 25.94
CA ARG A 11 -10.56 20.23 24.80
C ARG A 11 -11.38 19.67 23.63
N ARG A 12 -11.10 20.12 22.40
CA ARG A 12 -11.66 19.47 21.21
C ARG A 12 -11.12 18.04 21.16
N GLN A 13 -12.00 17.06 20.94
CA GLN A 13 -11.57 15.74 20.55
C GLN A 13 -11.31 15.76 19.05
N GLU A 14 -10.03 15.87 18.67
CA GLU A 14 -9.63 15.90 17.27
C GLU A 14 -9.51 14.48 16.73
N ASN A 15 -10.56 13.99 16.10
CA ASN A 15 -10.54 12.75 15.32
C ASN A 15 -10.24 13.05 13.84
N ARG A 16 -9.29 13.95 13.57
CA ARG A 16 -8.79 14.13 12.21
C ARG A 16 -7.84 12.97 11.93
N TRP A 17 -8.39 11.97 11.27
CA TRP A 17 -7.65 10.81 10.81
C TRP A 17 -6.69 11.22 9.69
N ASP A 18 -5.40 10.91 9.82
CA ASP A 18 -4.45 11.06 8.73
C ASP A 18 -4.55 9.83 7.81
N PRO A 19 -5.03 9.99 6.56
CA PRO A 19 -5.16 8.86 5.65
C PRO A 19 -3.82 8.22 5.25
N THR A 20 -2.68 8.87 5.52
CA THR A 20 -1.34 8.29 5.27
C THR A 20 -0.92 7.26 6.31
N GLU A 21 -1.46 7.28 7.54
CA GLU A 21 -1.04 6.39 8.62
C GLU A 21 -1.53 4.94 8.46
N ASN A 22 -2.57 4.69 7.64
CA ASN A 22 -3.11 3.33 7.40
C ASN A 22 -2.60 2.65 6.13
N GLY A 23 -1.62 3.25 5.43
CA GLY A 23 -1.20 2.76 4.12
C GLY A 23 -2.32 2.83 3.07
N GLN A 24 -3.31 3.70 3.29
CA GLN A 24 -4.35 3.95 2.32
C GLN A 24 -3.75 4.74 1.16
N ILE A 25 -4.12 4.37 -0.07
CA ILE A 25 -3.74 5.14 -1.26
C ILE A 25 -4.53 6.45 -1.19
N VAL A 26 -3.85 7.51 -0.76
CA VAL A 26 -4.44 8.84 -0.68
C VAL A 26 -4.57 9.37 -2.11
N PRO A 27 -5.78 9.74 -2.56
CA PRO A 27 -5.93 10.31 -3.89
C PRO A 27 -5.11 11.59 -3.99
N GLU A 28 -4.39 11.72 -5.09
CA GLU A 28 -3.59 12.90 -5.37
C GLU A 28 -4.43 14.18 -5.36
N THR A 29 -3.80 15.29 -4.99
CA THR A 29 -4.43 16.61 -5.03
C THR A 29 -4.94 16.97 -6.43
N LYS A 30 -5.98 17.80 -6.51
CA LYS A 30 -6.52 18.24 -7.82
C LYS A 30 -5.47 18.94 -8.69
N GLU A 31 -4.50 19.61 -8.08
CA GLU A 31 -3.42 20.29 -8.79
C GLU A 31 -2.44 19.30 -9.43
N THR A 32 -2.05 18.26 -8.71
CA THR A 32 -1.19 17.20 -9.27
C THR A 32 -1.91 16.39 -10.34
N GLN A 33 -3.21 16.08 -10.15
CA GLN A 33 -4.02 15.45 -11.20
C GLN A 33 -4.06 16.28 -12.48
N LYS A 34 -4.19 17.61 -12.36
CA LYS A 34 -4.18 18.50 -13.52
C LYS A 34 -2.82 18.49 -14.22
N LYS A 35 -1.71 18.57 -13.47
CA LYS A 35 -0.35 18.49 -14.04
C LYS A 35 -0.07 17.15 -14.71
N LEU A 36 -0.53 16.04 -14.13
CA LEU A 36 -0.44 14.70 -14.73
C LEU A 36 -1.16 14.60 -16.08
N PHE A 37 -2.22 15.40 -16.28
CA PHE A 37 -2.97 15.43 -17.54
C PHE A 37 -2.35 16.39 -18.56
N ASP A 38 -2.00 17.60 -18.12
CA ASP A 38 -1.57 18.70 -19.00
C ASP A 38 -0.06 18.62 -19.37
N ASP A 39 0.79 18.04 -18.51
CA ASP A 39 2.24 17.99 -18.70
C ASP A 39 2.75 16.55 -18.92
N ALA A 40 3.20 16.29 -20.15
CA ALA A 40 3.71 14.97 -20.55
C ALA A 40 5.04 14.60 -19.86
N MET A 41 5.90 15.57 -19.55
CA MET A 41 7.17 15.32 -18.86
C MET A 41 6.93 15.04 -17.38
N PHE A 42 6.06 15.82 -16.74
CA PHE A 42 5.63 15.59 -15.36
C PHE A 42 5.02 14.18 -15.20
N ARG A 43 4.17 13.77 -16.16
CA ARG A 43 3.59 12.43 -16.18
C ARG A 43 4.62 11.32 -16.38
N LEU A 44 5.63 11.53 -17.22
CA LEU A 44 6.69 10.54 -17.43
C LEU A 44 7.48 10.30 -16.15
N GLU A 45 7.86 11.37 -15.46
CA GLU A 45 8.59 11.30 -14.19
C GLU A 45 7.75 10.70 -13.05
N HIS A 46 6.45 10.96 -13.00
CA HIS A 46 5.57 10.40 -11.95
C HIS A 46 5.17 8.95 -12.20
N LYS A 47 5.24 8.46 -13.45
CA LYS A 47 4.96 7.06 -13.77
C LYS A 47 6.08 6.10 -13.40
N THR A 48 7.33 6.56 -13.31
CA THR A 48 8.48 5.68 -13.11
C THR A 48 8.52 5.09 -11.70
N GLY A 49 8.07 5.83 -10.68
CA GLY A 49 8.10 5.35 -9.28
C GLY A 49 7.33 4.04 -9.07
N ASP A 50 6.08 3.98 -9.55
CA ASP A 50 5.23 2.80 -9.40
C ASP A 50 5.74 1.60 -10.22
N GLU A 51 6.23 1.85 -11.43
CA GLU A 51 6.80 0.78 -12.26
C GLU A 51 8.09 0.21 -11.67
N GLU A 52 8.93 1.04 -11.07
CA GLU A 52 10.15 0.60 -10.40
C GLU A 52 9.84 -0.19 -9.13
N ALA A 53 8.92 0.28 -8.29
CA ALA A 53 8.45 -0.45 -7.12
C ALA A 53 7.91 -1.84 -7.52
N SER A 54 7.08 -1.88 -8.57
CA SER A 54 6.55 -3.14 -9.12
C SER A 54 7.66 -4.08 -9.60
N LYS A 55 8.67 -3.58 -10.31
CA LYS A 55 9.82 -4.37 -10.77
C LYS A 55 10.64 -4.92 -9.60
N LEU A 56 10.82 -4.14 -8.54
CA LEU A 56 11.54 -4.56 -7.33
C LEU A 56 10.78 -5.64 -6.55
N ASP A 57 9.45 -5.54 -6.44
CA ASP A 57 8.64 -6.53 -5.72
C ASP A 57 8.36 -7.81 -6.51
N LYS A 58 8.36 -7.75 -7.85
CA LYS A 58 8.12 -8.90 -8.73
C LYS A 58 8.94 -10.15 -8.40
N PRO A 59 10.27 -10.10 -8.20
CA PRO A 59 11.04 -11.29 -7.82
C PRO A 59 10.60 -11.83 -6.46
N ARG A 60 10.32 -10.97 -5.47
CA ARG A 60 9.87 -11.37 -4.12
C ARG A 60 8.57 -12.15 -4.20
N LEU A 61 7.60 -11.65 -4.97
CA LEU A 61 6.33 -12.34 -5.22
C LEU A 61 6.54 -13.68 -5.94
N ARG A 62 7.39 -13.72 -6.97
CA ARG A 62 7.71 -14.95 -7.70
C ARG A 62 8.30 -16.03 -6.78
N HIS A 63 9.21 -15.65 -5.87
CA HIS A 63 9.77 -16.59 -4.90
C HIS A 63 8.71 -17.15 -3.95
N LEU A 64 7.78 -16.31 -3.52
CA LEU A 64 6.70 -16.69 -2.61
C LEU A 64 5.72 -17.66 -3.30
N VAL A 65 5.30 -17.34 -4.53
CA VAL A 65 4.46 -18.21 -5.36
C VAL A 65 5.16 -19.53 -5.64
N GLY A 66 6.42 -19.50 -6.10
CA GLY A 66 7.18 -20.72 -6.38
C GLY A 66 7.38 -21.59 -5.15
N ARG A 67 7.57 -21.02 -3.96
CA ARG A 67 7.61 -21.81 -2.72
C ARG A 67 6.25 -22.44 -2.44
N ASN A 68 5.17 -21.69 -2.58
CA ASN A 68 3.82 -22.17 -2.31
C ASN A 68 3.46 -23.35 -3.23
N GLU A 69 3.71 -23.20 -4.53
CA GLU A 69 3.48 -24.24 -5.55
C GLU A 69 4.29 -25.51 -5.32
N ASN A 70 5.45 -25.42 -4.66
CA ASN A 70 6.27 -26.59 -4.36
C ASN A 70 5.88 -27.26 -3.04
N VAL A 71 5.58 -26.48 -2.00
CA VAL A 71 5.31 -27.00 -0.65
C VAL A 71 3.88 -27.51 -0.50
N TRP A 72 2.91 -26.86 -1.14
CA TRP A 72 1.48 -27.13 -0.99
C TRP A 72 0.85 -27.66 -2.28
N LYS A 73 1.67 -28.22 -3.17
CA LYS A 73 1.18 -28.84 -4.40
C LYS A 73 0.23 -30.00 -4.14
N ASP A 74 0.57 -30.79 -3.13
CA ASP A 74 -0.13 -31.99 -2.72
C ASP A 74 -0.35 -31.93 -1.20
N ASP A 75 -1.62 -31.87 -0.81
CA ASP A 75 -2.05 -31.80 0.58
C ASP A 75 -1.65 -33.07 1.36
N TYR A 76 -1.57 -34.23 0.70
CA TYR A 76 -1.17 -35.47 1.37
C TYR A 76 0.30 -35.42 1.77
N ASP A 77 1.19 -35.07 0.83
CA ASP A 77 2.63 -34.97 1.08
C ASP A 77 2.96 -33.87 2.09
N ALA A 78 2.28 -32.72 2.02
CA ALA A 78 2.42 -31.65 2.99
C ALA A 78 2.05 -32.11 4.42
N ASN A 79 0.92 -32.83 4.57
CA ASN A 79 0.50 -33.39 5.85
C ASN A 79 1.44 -34.49 6.37
N CYS A 80 1.95 -35.35 5.47
CA CYS A 80 2.94 -36.35 5.82
C CYS A 80 4.25 -35.73 6.31
N ALA A 81 4.75 -34.68 5.64
CA ALA A 81 5.93 -33.95 6.06
C ALA A 81 5.74 -33.26 7.43
N LEU A 82 4.58 -32.66 7.66
CA LEU A 82 4.26 -32.00 8.93
C LEU A 82 4.21 -33.01 10.08
N ARG A 83 3.56 -34.17 9.89
CA ARG A 83 3.48 -35.24 10.90
C ARG A 83 4.82 -35.91 11.20
N ARG A 84 5.80 -35.84 10.30
CA ARG A 84 7.16 -36.36 10.56
C ARG A 84 7.99 -35.45 11.48
N ASN A 85 7.60 -34.18 11.62
CA ASN A 85 8.32 -33.17 12.39
C ASN A 85 7.70 -32.88 13.77
N PHE A 86 6.57 -33.53 14.08
CA PHE A 86 5.93 -33.54 15.41
C PHE A 86 6.29 -34.84 16.13
#